data_AF-A0A2R6AL32-F1
#
_entry.id   AF-A0A2R6AL32-F1
#
_cell.length_a   1.000
_cell.length_b   1.000
_cell.length_c   1.000
_cell.angle_alpha   90.00
_cell.angle_beta   90.00
_cell.angle_gamma   90.00
#
_symmetry.space_group_name_H-M   'P 1'
#
loop_
_entity.id
_entity.type
_entity.pdbx_description
1 polymer ?
#
loop_
_entity_poly.entity_id
_entity_poly.type
_entity_poly.pdbx_seq_one_letter_code
_entity_poly.pdbx_strand_id
1 'polypeptide(L)'
;MLKIFNFVRSEILMEISTQETQFKGSDGQALDAFLAYPKDQEKHPGVIVIHEIWGLNDQIRGVAKRIAGEGFVTVAPQLFTRYKHVLTERNIESAMRRIWSIPPSKRNDQETIKKAMEGMTENERK
;
A
#
# COMPACT_ATOMS: atom_id res chain seq x y z
N MET A 1 40.24 -26.67 -16.90
CA MET A 1 40.57 -25.89 -15.69
C MET A 1 39.78 -24.58 -15.76
N LEU A 2 38.91 -24.39 -14.77
CA LEU A 2 37.94 -23.32 -14.47
C LEU A 2 37.68 -22.16 -15.48
N LYS A 3 36.41 -22.07 -15.93
CA LYS A 3 35.77 -20.87 -16.49
C LYS A 3 35.64 -19.81 -15.38
N ILE A 4 36.20 -18.62 -15.58
CA ILE A 4 35.85 -17.44 -14.80
C ILE A 4 34.92 -16.60 -15.67
N PHE A 5 33.63 -16.95 -15.63
CA PHE A 5 32.58 -16.05 -16.10
C PHE A 5 32.45 -14.98 -15.02
N ASN A 6 32.82 -13.73 -15.34
CA ASN A 6 32.50 -12.57 -14.53
C ASN A 6 30.97 -12.40 -14.54
N PHE A 7 30.30 -13.04 -13.59
CA PHE A 7 28.89 -12.82 -13.29
C PHE A 7 28.78 -11.61 -12.36
N VAL A 8 28.91 -10.42 -12.94
CA VAL A 8 28.33 -9.20 -12.35
C VAL A 8 27.06 -8.95 -13.13
N ARG A 9 25.96 -9.53 -12.66
CA ARG A 9 24.62 -9.18 -13.13
C ARG A 9 24.36 -7.76 -12.63
N SER A 10 24.77 -6.75 -13.40
CA SER A 10 24.19 -5.42 -13.25
C SER A 10 22.70 -5.59 -13.53
N GLU A 11 21.86 -5.53 -12.50
CA GLU A 11 20.42 -5.57 -12.66
C GLU A 11 20.00 -4.37 -13.53
N ILE A 12 19.84 -4.62 -14.83
CA ILE A 12 19.19 -3.67 -15.72
C ILE A 12 17.72 -3.75 -15.33
N LEU A 13 17.29 -2.82 -14.47
CA LEU A 13 15.86 -2.60 -14.21
C LEU A 13 15.18 -2.34 -15.55
N MET A 14 14.04 -3.00 -15.76
CA MET A 14 13.25 -2.81 -16.97
C MET A 14 12.74 -1.36 -17.02
N GLU A 15 12.62 -0.83 -18.24
CA GLU A 15 11.90 0.43 -18.43
C GLU A 15 10.41 0.19 -18.16
N ILE A 16 9.81 1.03 -17.31
CA ILE A 16 8.42 0.86 -16.86
C ILE A 16 7.52 2.01 -17.35
N SER A 17 6.24 1.70 -17.52
CA SER A 17 5.14 2.66 -17.63
C SER A 17 4.31 2.67 -16.36
N THR A 18 3.64 3.78 -16.10
CA THR A 18 2.77 3.93 -14.92
C THR A 18 1.47 4.61 -15.27
N GLN A 19 0.39 4.24 -14.58
CA GLN A 19 -0.95 4.77 -14.83
C GLN A 19 -1.75 4.84 -13.54
N GLU A 20 -2.46 5.95 -13.32
CA GLU A 20 -3.56 6.00 -12.36
C GLU A 20 -4.82 5.44 -13.05
N THR A 21 -5.51 4.52 -12.40
CA THR A 21 -6.66 3.80 -12.96
C THR A 21 -7.75 3.59 -11.92
N GLN A 22 -8.92 3.13 -12.36
CA GLN A 22 -10.01 2.71 -11.51
C GLN A 22 -10.49 1.31 -11.86
N PHE A 23 -10.67 0.47 -10.85
CA PHE A 23 -11.30 -0.83 -10.98
C PHE A 23 -12.71 -0.79 -10.43
N LYS A 24 -13.62 -1.55 -11.04
CA LYS A 24 -14.96 -1.74 -10.51
C LYS A 24 -14.93 -2.81 -9.42
N GLY A 25 -15.25 -2.43 -8.19
CA GLY A 25 -15.42 -3.35 -7.07
C GLY A 25 -16.61 -4.29 -7.28
N SER A 26 -16.66 -5.38 -6.51
CA SER A 26 -17.74 -6.37 -6.59
C SER A 26 -19.13 -5.81 -6.28
N ASP A 27 -19.18 -4.72 -5.52
CA ASP A 27 -20.41 -3.97 -5.20
C ASP A 27 -20.69 -2.82 -6.19
N GLY A 28 -19.94 -2.75 -7.28
CA GLY A 28 -20.11 -1.77 -8.35
C GLY A 28 -19.45 -0.42 -8.11
N GLN A 29 -18.85 -0.17 -6.94
CA GLN A 29 -18.16 1.09 -6.66
C GLN A 29 -16.77 1.14 -7.29
N ALA A 30 -16.32 2.32 -7.70
CA ALA A 30 -14.97 2.52 -8.22
C ALA A 30 -13.92 2.41 -7.10
N LEU A 31 -12.81 1.76 -7.40
CA LEU A 31 -11.62 1.65 -6.56
C LEU A 31 -10.45 2.27 -7.31
N ASP A 32 -9.90 3.37 -6.79
CA ASP A 32 -8.72 3.99 -7.38
C ASP A 32 -7.52 3.06 -7.21
N ALA A 33 -6.60 3.05 -8.17
CA ALA A 33 -5.38 2.26 -8.10
C ALA A 33 -4.26 2.86 -8.95
N PHE A 34 -3.03 2.59 -8.52
CA PHE A 34 -1.83 2.89 -9.29
C PHE A 34 -1.30 1.61 -9.94
N LEU A 35 -1.09 1.66 -11.26
CA LEU A 35 -0.56 0.58 -12.07
C LEU A 35 0.88 0.92 -12.47
N ALA A 36 1.82 -0.02 -12.34
CA ALA A 36 3.16 0.08 -12.92
C ALA A 36 3.56 -1.25 -13.57
N TYR A 37 4.12 -1.20 -14.78
CA TYR A 37 4.37 -2.39 -15.60
C TYR A 37 5.54 -2.18 -16.57
N PRO A 38 6.27 -3.25 -16.95
CA PRO A 38 7.29 -3.19 -18.01
C PRO A 38 6.74 -2.63 -19.32
N LYS A 39 7.54 -1.82 -20.04
CA LYS A 39 7.13 -1.19 -21.31
C LYS A 39 7.09 -2.11 -22.52
N ASP A 40 7.58 -3.34 -22.40
CA ASP A 40 7.54 -4.28 -23.50
C ASP A 40 6.12 -4.81 -23.75
N GLN A 41 5.99 -5.73 -24.71
CA GLN A 41 4.71 -6.33 -25.09
C GLN A 41 4.58 -7.78 -24.57
N GLU A 42 5.43 -8.17 -23.62
CA GLU A 42 5.48 -9.53 -23.11
C GLU A 42 4.48 -9.76 -21.96
N LYS A 43 4.20 -11.04 -21.66
CA LYS A 43 3.39 -11.40 -20.51
C LYS A 43 4.24 -11.48 -19.26
N HIS A 44 3.85 -10.70 -18.25
CA HIS A 44 4.52 -10.67 -16.96
C HIS A 44 3.62 -11.19 -15.82
N PRO A 45 4.21 -11.80 -14.78
CA PRO A 45 3.49 -12.12 -13.55
C PRO A 45 2.94 -10.85 -12.88
N GLY A 46 1.76 -10.98 -12.26
CA GLY A 46 1.08 -9.88 -11.56
C GLY A 46 1.38 -9.86 -10.05
N VAL A 47 1.49 -8.66 -9.47
CA VAL A 47 1.64 -8.43 -8.02
C VAL A 47 0.66 -7.35 -7.57
N ILE A 48 -0.03 -7.60 -6.45
CA ILE A 48 -0.85 -6.58 -5.77
C ILE A 48 -0.06 -6.01 -4.59
N VAL A 49 0.14 -4.70 -4.58
CA VAL A 49 0.89 -3.98 -3.53
C VAL A 49 -0.12 -3.34 -2.58
N ILE A 50 -0.21 -3.86 -1.36
CA ILE A 50 -1.12 -3.34 -0.33
C ILE A 50 -0.41 -2.26 0.48
N HIS A 51 -1.02 -1.08 0.56
CA HIS A 51 -0.49 0.03 1.35
C HIS A 51 -0.70 -0.16 2.85
N GLU A 52 0.07 0.60 3.64
CA GLU A 52 -0.12 0.68 5.09
C GLU A 52 -1.17 1.75 5.47
N ILE A 53 -1.20 2.18 6.74
CA ILE A 53 -2.23 3.06 7.29
C ILE A 53 -2.31 4.44 6.64
N TRP A 54 -1.32 4.92 5.88
CA TRP A 54 -1.38 6.21 5.19
C TRP A 54 -1.99 6.14 3.79
N GLY A 55 -2.46 4.97 3.35
CA GLY A 55 -3.08 4.83 2.04
C GLY A 55 -2.07 4.74 0.89
N LEU A 56 -2.59 4.79 -0.33
CA LEU A 56 -1.76 4.90 -1.53
C LEU A 56 -1.06 6.26 -1.61
N ASN A 57 0.22 6.28 -1.29
CA ASN A 57 1.11 7.43 -1.31
C ASN A 57 2.36 7.16 -2.18
N ASP A 58 3.27 8.13 -2.26
CA ASP A 58 4.45 8.03 -3.12
C ASP A 58 5.45 6.94 -2.70
N GLN A 59 5.50 6.59 -1.41
CA GLN A 59 6.28 5.46 -0.93
C GLN A 59 5.75 4.16 -1.53
N ILE A 60 4.43 3.95 -1.47
CA ILE A 60 3.78 2.75 -2.03
C ILE A 60 3.88 2.71 -3.55
N ARG A 61 3.68 3.85 -4.23
CA ARG A 61 3.94 3.95 -5.68
C ARG A 61 5.39 3.62 -6.02
N GLY A 62 6.35 4.06 -5.19
CA GLY A 62 7.76 3.74 -5.34
C GLY A 62 8.05 2.24 -5.22
N VAL A 63 7.43 1.56 -4.26
CA VAL A 63 7.51 0.10 -4.11
C VAL A 63 6.95 -0.60 -5.35
N ALA A 64 5.76 -0.20 -5.82
CA ALA A 64 5.16 -0.75 -7.03
C ALA A 64 6.06 -0.57 -8.27
N LYS A 65 6.63 0.63 -8.47
CA LYS A 65 7.58 0.90 -9.55
C LYS A 65 8.83 0.02 -9.49
N ARG A 66 9.41 -0.18 -8.29
CA ARG A 66 10.59 -1.04 -8.12
C ARG A 66 10.28 -2.49 -8.48
N ILE A 67 9.17 -3.02 -7.97
CA ILE A 67 8.73 -4.38 -8.31
C ILE A 67 8.45 -4.50 -9.81
N ALA A 68 7.89 -3.47 -10.45
CA ALA A 68 7.69 -3.47 -11.89
C ALA A 68 9.01 -3.49 -12.69
N GLY A 69 10.03 -2.77 -12.19
CA GLY A 69 11.39 -2.80 -12.76
C GLY A 69 12.06 -4.18 -12.73
N GLU A 70 11.62 -5.06 -11.81
CA GLU A 70 12.06 -6.47 -11.74
C GLU A 70 11.29 -7.40 -12.70
N GLY A 71 10.40 -6.86 -13.55
CA GLY A 71 9.67 -7.63 -14.56
C GLY A 71 8.30 -8.15 -14.11
N PHE A 72 7.62 -7.41 -13.25
CA PHE A 72 6.25 -7.71 -12.81
C PHE A 72 5.26 -6.63 -13.24
N VAL A 73 4.02 -7.00 -13.51
CA VAL A 73 2.91 -6.02 -13.57
C VAL A 73 2.40 -5.80 -12.15
N THR A 74 2.36 -4.56 -11.69
CA THR A 74 1.99 -4.22 -10.32
C THR A 74 0.74 -3.37 -10.28
N VAL A 75 -0.18 -3.70 -9.37
CA VAL A 75 -1.36 -2.90 -9.04
C VAL A 75 -1.30 -2.54 -7.56
N ALA A 76 -1.34 -1.26 -7.23
CA ALA A 76 -1.45 -0.75 -5.86
C ALA A 76 -2.83 -0.10 -5.69
N PRO A 77 -3.84 -0.83 -5.17
CA PRO A 77 -5.17 -0.28 -4.94
C PRO A 77 -5.17 0.71 -3.78
N GLN A 78 -5.95 1.79 -3.90
CA GLN A 78 -6.27 2.70 -2.80
C GLN A 78 -7.45 2.12 -2.02
N LEU A 79 -7.16 1.28 -1.02
CA LEU A 79 -8.18 0.59 -0.23
C LEU A 79 -9.07 1.55 0.57
N PHE A 80 -8.60 2.79 0.81
CA PHE A 80 -9.39 3.79 1.52
C PHE A 80 -10.31 4.61 0.62
N THR A 81 -10.45 4.33 -0.67
CA THR A 81 -11.29 5.12 -1.60
C THR A 81 -12.67 5.49 -1.03
N ARG A 82 -13.31 4.60 -0.26
CA ARG A 82 -14.62 4.82 0.38
C ARG A 82 -14.57 5.66 1.65
N TYR A 83 -13.46 5.59 2.37
CA TYR A 83 -13.25 6.20 3.68
C TYR A 83 -12.25 7.36 3.65
N LYS A 84 -11.87 7.87 2.47
CA LYS A 84 -10.88 8.97 2.33
C LYS A 84 -11.18 10.19 3.20
N HIS A 85 -12.47 10.49 3.44
CA HIS A 85 -12.90 11.62 4.27
C HIS A 85 -12.75 11.37 5.78
N VAL A 86 -12.67 10.11 6.18
CA VAL A 86 -12.50 9.66 7.57
C VAL A 86 -11.04 9.38 7.84
N LEU A 87 -10.41 8.56 7.00
CA LEU A 87 -9.01 8.13 7.07
C LEU A 87 -8.08 9.22 6.55
N THR A 88 -8.31 10.43 7.06
CA THR A 88 -7.40 11.56 6.87
C THR A 88 -6.19 11.37 7.77
N GLU A 89 -5.05 11.95 7.38
CA GLU A 89 -3.81 11.91 8.15
C GLU A 89 -4.04 12.37 9.61
N ARG A 90 -4.77 13.47 9.80
CA ARG A 90 -5.15 13.98 11.13
C ARG A 90 -5.89 12.93 11.97
N ASN A 91 -6.91 12.28 11.41
CA ASN A 91 -7.71 11.31 12.15
C ASN A 91 -6.89 10.04 12.44
N ILE A 92 -6.08 9.60 11.49
CA ILE A 92 -5.15 8.47 11.66
C ILE A 92 -4.16 8.76 12.79
N GLU A 93 -3.54 9.94 12.80
CA GLU A 93 -2.61 10.33 13.86
C GLU A 93 -3.30 10.40 15.23
N SER A 94 -4.50 10.98 15.30
CA SER A 94 -5.28 11.04 16.55
C SER A 94 -5.58 9.65 17.09
N ALA A 95 -5.93 8.70 16.22
CA ALA A 95 -6.15 7.30 16.60
C ALA A 95 -4.83 6.62 17.01
N MET A 96 -3.75 6.78 16.25
CA MET A 96 -2.45 6.18 16.54
C MET A 96 -1.87 6.66 17.87
N ARG A 97 -1.97 7.97 18.18
CA ARG A 97 -1.52 8.51 19.47
C ARG A 97 -2.20 7.82 20.66
N ARG A 98 -3.48 7.46 20.51
CA ARG A 98 -4.24 6.73 21.54
C ARG A 98 -3.82 5.26 21.62
N ILE A 99 -3.69 4.57 20.49
CA ILE A 99 -3.25 3.16 20.48
C ILE A 99 -1.82 3.01 20.99
N TRP A 100 -0.92 3.95 20.68
CA TRP A 100 0.45 3.91 21.15
C TRP A 100 0.61 4.22 22.63
N SER A 101 -0.35 4.91 23.25
CA SER A 101 -0.37 5.11 24.71
C SER A 101 -0.66 3.81 25.47
N ILE A 102 -1.21 2.79 24.80
CA ILE A 102 -1.42 1.47 25.37
C ILE A 102 -0.06 0.76 25.51
N PRO A 103 0.29 0.25 26.71
CA PRO A 103 1.48 -0.57 26.91
C PRO A 103 1.50 -1.76 25.93
N PRO A 104 2.65 -2.12 25.32
CA PRO A 104 2.72 -3.18 24.31
C PRO A 104 2.08 -4.51 24.73
N SER A 105 2.21 -4.89 26.01
CA SER A 105 1.62 -6.11 26.59
C SER A 105 0.09 -6.11 26.67
N LYS A 106 -0.57 -4.96 26.48
CA LYS A 106 -2.03 -4.79 26.53
C LYS A 106 -2.66 -4.39 25.20
N ARG A 107 -1.87 -4.29 24.11
CA ARG A 107 -2.38 -3.85 22.79
C ARG A 107 -3.29 -4.88 22.10
N ASN A 108 -3.38 -6.09 22.62
CA ASN A 108 -4.32 -7.11 22.18
C ASN A 108 -5.57 -7.22 23.08
N ASP A 109 -5.65 -6.46 24.17
CA ASP A 109 -6.80 -6.44 25.07
C ASP A 109 -7.89 -5.49 24.54
N GLN A 110 -9.04 -6.07 24.18
CA GLN A 110 -10.14 -5.32 23.57
C GLN A 110 -10.71 -4.26 24.50
N GLU A 111 -10.74 -4.51 25.81
CA GLU A 111 -11.26 -3.54 26.79
C GLU A 111 -10.32 -2.33 26.90
N THR A 112 -9.01 -2.57 26.96
CA THR A 112 -8.00 -1.51 26.96
C THR A 112 -8.02 -0.71 25.66
N ILE A 113 -8.16 -1.35 24.50
CA ILE A 113 -8.31 -0.65 23.21
C ILE A 113 -9.57 0.22 23.23
N LYS A 114 -10.72 -0.34 23.65
CA LYS A 114 -11.98 0.39 23.70
C LYS A 114 -11.85 1.63 24.57
N LYS A 115 -11.27 1.51 25.77
CA LYS A 115 -11.00 2.63 26.70
C LYS A 115 -10.10 3.69 26.08
N ALA A 116 -9.02 3.30 25.40
CA ALA A 116 -8.13 4.27 24.73
C ALA A 116 -8.84 5.07 23.63
N MET A 117 -9.83 4.45 22.98
CA MET A 117 -10.65 5.05 21.93
C MET A 117 -11.88 5.82 22.48
N GLU A 118 -12.10 5.85 23.80
CA GLU A 118 -13.14 6.67 24.43
C GLU A 118 -12.85 8.17 24.19
N GLY A 119 -13.90 8.93 23.86
CA GLY A 119 -13.81 10.37 23.57
C GLY A 119 -13.48 10.75 22.11
N MET A 120 -13.32 9.79 21.19
CA MET A 120 -13.35 10.11 19.75
C MET A 120 -14.79 10.43 19.32
N THR A 121 -14.93 11.46 18.49
CA THR A 121 -16.21 11.85 17.89
C THR A 121 -16.67 10.80 16.88
N GLU A 122 -17.96 10.80 16.54
CA GLU A 122 -18.52 9.88 15.55
C GLU A 122 -17.83 10.01 14.18
N ASN A 123 -17.44 11.22 13.80
CA ASN A 123 -16.74 11.52 12.54
C ASN A 123 -15.27 11.07 12.53
N GLU A 124 -14.71 10.74 13.69
CA GLU A 124 -13.37 10.15 13.80
C GLU A 124 -13.42 8.61 13.91
N ARG A 125 -14.61 8.03 14.12
CA ARG A 125 -14.80 6.59 14.38
C ARG A 125 -15.42 5.80 13.22
N LYS A 126 -16.27 6.44 12.41
CA LYS A 126 -16.86 5.89 11.18
C LYS A 126 -15.95 6.17 10.02
#